data_AF-A0A967CSZ8-F1
#
_entry.id   AF-A0A967CSZ8-F1
#
_cell.length_a   1.000
_cell.length_b   1.000
_cell.length_c   1.000
_cell.angle_alpha   90.00
_cell.angle_beta   90.00
_cell.angle_gamma   90.00
#
_symmetry.space_group_name_H-M   'P 1'
#
loop_
_entity.id
_entity.type
_entity.pdbx_description
1 polymer ?
#
loop_
_entity_poly.entity_id
_entity_poly.type
_entity_poly.pdbx_seq_one_letter_code
_entity_poly.pdbx_strand_id
1 'polypeptide(L)'
;MSVRSIRRLSALSAALSAAAAVAACSGPNASEAYTGPGWYLEKPYMTVATGPKVFGGPYSYTRCEEERTKLGPEVATGMLCANHPGKPTKPGNL
;
A
#
# COMPACT_ATOMS: atom_id res chain seq x y z
N MET A 1 -37.95 -2.15 18.01
CA MET A 1 -36.63 -1.48 17.97
C MET A 1 -36.82 0.02 17.83
N SER A 2 -36.10 0.86 18.60
CA SER A 2 -36.27 2.33 18.56
C SER A 2 -35.41 3.00 17.48
N VAL A 3 -35.95 4.02 16.80
CA VAL A 3 -35.28 4.81 15.74
C VAL A 3 -33.92 5.36 16.19
N ARG A 4 -33.77 5.67 17.48
CA ARG A 4 -32.48 6.12 18.06
C ARG A 4 -31.42 5.01 18.08
N SER A 5 -31.82 3.75 18.26
CA SER A 5 -30.89 2.60 18.24
C SER A 5 -30.37 2.32 16.83
N ILE A 6 -31.26 2.41 15.83
CA ILE A 6 -30.93 2.22 14.41
C ILE A 6 -29.95 3.31 13.94
N ARG A 7 -30.18 4.58 14.31
CA ARG A 7 -29.25 5.67 13.96
C ARG A 7 -27.86 5.51 14.58
N ARG A 8 -27.77 5.00 15.81
CA ARG A 8 -26.47 4.73 16.46
C ARG A 8 -25.71 3.60 15.79
N LEU A 9 -26.40 2.52 15.40
CA LEU A 9 -25.82 1.41 14.66
C LEU A 9 -25.34 1.85 13.27
N SER A 10 -26.13 2.62 12.52
CA SER A 10 -25.69 3.15 11.22
C SER A 10 -24.50 4.11 11.33
N ALA A 11 -24.45 4.93 12.37
CA ALA A 11 -23.31 5.82 12.60
C ALA A 11 -22.03 5.05 12.96
N LEU A 12 -22.14 4.01 13.79
CA LEU A 12 -21.02 3.12 14.12
C LEU A 12 -20.53 2.35 12.90
N SER A 13 -21.44 1.79 12.09
CA SER A 13 -21.07 1.09 10.85
C SER A 13 -20.39 2.04 9.86
N ALA A 14 -20.92 3.25 9.68
CA ALA A 14 -20.31 4.25 8.81
C ALA A 14 -18.90 4.67 9.29
N ALA A 15 -18.72 4.87 10.60
CA ALA A 15 -17.42 5.19 11.17
C ALA A 15 -16.42 4.02 11.00
N LEU A 16 -16.87 2.78 11.18
CA LEU A 16 -16.04 1.59 11.03
C LEU A 16 -15.63 1.37 9.55
N SER A 17 -16.56 1.56 8.62
CA SER A 17 -16.28 1.49 7.18
C SER A 17 -15.30 2.59 6.74
N ALA A 18 -15.45 3.81 7.27
CA ALA A 18 -14.52 4.90 6.99
C ALA A 18 -13.12 4.58 7.55
N ALA A 19 -13.02 4.08 8.78
CA ALA A 19 -11.73 3.71 9.38
C ALA A 19 -11.02 2.58 8.60
N ALA A 20 -11.76 1.55 8.17
CA ALA A 20 -11.22 0.45 7.38
C ALA A 20 -10.69 0.93 6.01
N ALA A 21 -11.39 1.86 5.35
CA ALA A 21 -10.95 2.43 4.08
C ALA A 21 -9.64 3.22 4.21
N VAL A 22 -9.44 3.95 5.30
CA VAL A 22 -8.21 4.73 5.55
C VAL A 22 -7.03 3.81 5.89
N ALA A 23 -7.26 2.75 6.65
CA ALA A 23 -6.24 1.75 6.98
C ALA A 23 -5.75 1.02 5.70
N ALA A 24 -6.64 0.70 4.77
CA ALA A 24 -6.28 0.06 3.50
C ALA A 24 -5.41 0.94 2.57
N CYS A 25 -5.35 2.26 2.81
CA CYS A 25 -4.50 3.19 2.07
C CYS A 25 -3.17 3.48 2.79
N SER A 26 -2.97 2.91 3.98
CA SER A 26 -1.85 3.21 4.86
C SER A 26 -0.84 2.07 4.83
N GLY A 27 0.35 2.34 4.33
CA GLY A 27 1.47 1.39 4.30
C GLY A 27 2.81 2.13 4.35
N PRO A 28 3.92 1.43 4.66
CA PRO A 28 5.23 2.04 4.69
C PRO A 28 5.60 2.53 3.29
N ASN A 29 6.18 3.72 3.22
CA ASN A 29 6.76 4.21 1.98
C ASN A 29 8.10 3.52 1.66
N ALA A 30 8.61 3.71 0.45
CA ALA A 30 9.87 3.10 0.02
C ALA A 30 11.06 3.42 0.95
N SER A 31 11.17 4.65 1.46
CA SER A 31 12.23 5.04 2.40
C SER A 31 12.12 4.38 3.78
N GLU A 32 10.89 4.07 4.23
CA GLU A 32 10.59 3.40 5.50
C GLU A 32 10.76 1.89 5.42
N ALA A 33 10.34 1.29 4.30
CA ALA A 33 10.45 -0.15 4.06
C ALA A 33 11.85 -0.58 3.59
N TYR A 34 12.70 0.36 3.21
CA TYR A 34 14.05 0.06 2.73
C TYR A 34 14.91 -0.58 3.83
N THR A 35 15.32 -1.84 3.59
CA THR A 35 16.25 -2.57 4.44
C THR A 35 17.58 -2.88 3.75
N GLY A 36 17.67 -2.68 2.44
CA GLY A 36 18.88 -2.89 1.64
C GLY A 36 18.63 -2.74 0.14
N PRO A 37 19.68 -2.78 -0.69
CA PRO A 37 19.55 -2.66 -2.14
C PRO A 37 18.80 -3.88 -2.72
N GLY A 38 17.93 -3.65 -3.69
CA GLY A 38 17.19 -4.73 -4.34
C GLY A 38 15.92 -4.29 -5.04
N TRP A 39 15.08 -5.26 -5.39
CA TRP A 39 13.77 -5.02 -5.99
C TRP A 39 12.67 -5.07 -4.93
N TYR A 40 11.80 -4.08 -4.94
CA TYR A 40 10.68 -3.96 -4.02
C TYR A 40 9.38 -4.02 -4.80
N LEU A 41 8.40 -4.74 -4.24
CA LEU A 41 7.06 -4.79 -4.79
C LEU A 41 6.28 -3.57 -4.30
N GLU A 42 5.99 -2.65 -5.20
CA GLU A 42 5.45 -1.33 -4.87
C GLU A 42 4.18 -1.00 -5.63
N LYS A 43 3.29 -0.26 -4.98
CA LYS A 43 2.21 0.46 -5.66
C LYS A 43 2.71 1.88 -5.97
N PRO A 44 2.81 2.31 -7.24
CA PRO A 44 3.48 3.55 -7.61
C PRO A 44 2.72 4.82 -7.20
N TYR A 45 3.42 5.96 -7.23
CA TYR A 45 2.89 7.30 -6.91
C TYR A 45 1.59 7.66 -7.63
N MET A 46 1.44 7.27 -8.90
CA MET A 46 0.22 7.58 -9.68
C MET A 46 -1.03 6.94 -9.08
N THR A 47 -0.87 5.89 -8.29
CA THR A 47 -1.97 5.11 -7.73
C THR A 47 -2.16 5.35 -6.23
N VAL A 48 -1.28 6.12 -5.56
CA VAL A 48 -1.34 6.39 -4.13
C VAL A 48 -1.01 7.85 -3.82
N ALA A 49 -1.98 8.57 -3.24
CA ALA A 49 -1.87 9.98 -2.93
C ALA A 49 -0.73 10.36 -1.96
N THR A 50 -0.25 9.41 -1.15
CA THR A 50 0.81 9.62 -0.13
C THR A 50 2.16 9.04 -0.53
N GLY A 51 2.36 8.76 -1.82
CA GLY A 51 3.57 8.15 -2.36
C GLY A 51 3.53 6.62 -2.39
N PRO A 52 4.58 5.99 -2.96
CA PRO A 52 4.57 4.58 -3.27
C PRO A 52 4.57 3.78 -1.99
N LYS A 53 3.79 2.71 -2.00
CA LYS A 53 3.63 1.82 -0.87
C LYS A 53 4.34 0.51 -1.17
N VAL A 54 5.16 0.07 -0.23
CA VAL A 54 5.92 -1.16 -0.35
C VAL A 54 5.14 -2.30 0.27
N PHE A 55 5.04 -3.41 -0.45
CA PHE A 55 4.32 -4.61 -0.06
C PHE A 55 5.27 -5.79 0.17
N GLY A 56 6.53 -5.69 -0.29
CA GLY A 56 7.55 -6.70 -0.06
C GLY A 56 8.91 -6.32 -0.67
N GLY A 57 9.95 -7.03 -0.26
CA GLY A 57 11.34 -6.83 -0.68
C GLY A 57 12.29 -6.66 0.51
N PRO A 58 13.61 -6.54 0.26
CA PRO A 58 14.27 -6.60 -1.05
C PRO A 58 14.28 -8.01 -1.64
N TYR A 59 14.06 -8.09 -2.94
CA TYR A 59 14.06 -9.32 -3.74
C TYR A 59 15.05 -9.23 -4.91
N SER A 60 15.26 -10.36 -5.59
CA SER A 60 15.66 -10.35 -7.00
C SER A 60 14.48 -9.92 -7.88
N TYR A 61 14.75 -9.46 -9.11
CA TYR A 61 13.69 -9.08 -10.05
C TYR A 61 12.69 -10.21 -10.28
N THR A 62 13.19 -11.40 -10.60
CA THR A 62 12.35 -12.58 -10.84
C THR A 62 11.46 -12.90 -9.65
N ARG A 63 12.00 -12.84 -8.42
CA ARG A 63 11.19 -13.10 -7.23
C ARG A 63 10.14 -12.03 -7.00
N CYS A 64 10.46 -10.76 -7.28
CA CYS A 64 9.48 -9.69 -7.19
C CYS A 64 8.29 -9.92 -8.15
N GLU A 65 8.55 -10.31 -9.39
CA GLU A 65 7.48 -10.62 -10.37
C GLU A 65 6.66 -11.85 -9.97
N GLU A 66 7.29 -12.87 -9.38
CA GLU A 66 6.58 -14.01 -8.78
C GLU A 66 5.65 -13.56 -7.66
N GLU A 67 6.10 -12.70 -6.74
CA GLU A 67 5.23 -12.17 -5.67
C GLU A 67 4.11 -11.28 -6.24
N ARG A 68 4.40 -10.48 -7.27
CA ARG A 68 3.40 -9.63 -7.95
C ARG A 68 2.27 -10.47 -8.55
N THR A 69 2.61 -11.55 -9.26
CA THR A 69 1.64 -12.41 -9.95
C THR A 69 0.74 -13.20 -8.98
N LYS A 70 1.22 -13.50 -7.76
CA LYS A 70 0.40 -14.15 -6.71
C LYS A 70 -0.77 -13.29 -6.22
N LEU A 71 -0.70 -11.97 -6.37
CA LEU A 71 -1.77 -11.06 -5.95
C LEU A 71 -3.01 -11.11 -6.85
N GLY A 72 -2.94 -11.85 -7.97
CA GLY A 72 -4.00 -11.92 -8.97
C GLY A 72 -3.97 -10.73 -9.94
N PRO A 73 -4.60 -10.87 -11.12
CA PRO A 73 -4.42 -9.94 -12.23
C PRO A 73 -4.90 -8.51 -11.92
N GLU A 74 -5.96 -8.34 -11.13
CA GLU A 74 -6.50 -7.01 -10.80
C GLU A 74 -5.53 -6.21 -9.93
N VAL A 75 -5.02 -6.82 -8.86
CA VAL A 75 -4.09 -6.16 -7.93
C VAL A 75 -2.72 -6.02 -8.60
N ALA A 76 -2.25 -7.06 -9.29
CA ALA A 76 -0.94 -7.09 -9.95
C ALA A 76 -0.77 -6.00 -11.01
N THR A 77 -1.85 -5.57 -11.67
CA THR A 77 -1.85 -4.48 -12.65
C THR A 77 -1.52 -3.13 -12.01
N GLY A 78 -1.92 -2.94 -10.75
CA GLY A 78 -1.63 -1.72 -9.99
C GLY A 78 -0.26 -1.71 -9.30
N MET A 79 0.54 -2.75 -9.46
CA MET A 79 1.78 -3.00 -8.72
C MET A 79 2.98 -3.08 -9.68
N LEU A 80 4.14 -2.67 -9.21
CA LEU A 80 5.39 -2.65 -9.97
C LEU A 80 6.54 -3.21 -9.13
N CYS A 81 7.49 -3.85 -9.81
CA CYS A 81 8.78 -4.16 -9.23
C CYS A 81 9.73 -2.98 -9.44
N ALA A 82 10.01 -2.23 -8.38
CA ALA A 82 10.88 -1.05 -8.41
C ALA A 82 12.28 -1.42 -7.90
N ASN A 83 13.33 -1.06 -8.65
CA ASN A 83 14.70 -1.27 -8.21
C ASN A 83 15.17 -0.09 -7.36
N HIS A 84 15.64 -0.38 -6.15
CA HIS A 84 16.27 0.58 -5.25
C HIS A 84 17.72 0.18 -5.02
N PRO A 85 18.69 0.77 -5.74
CA PRO A 85 20.12 0.50 -5.55
C PRO A 85 20.68 1.15 -4.27
N GLY A 86 19.94 2.09 -3.68
CA GLY A 86 20.25 2.78 -2.43
C GLY A 86 18.97 3.21 -1.73
N LYS A 87 19.09 3.75 -0.50
CA LYS A 87 17.92 4.16 0.29
C LYS A 87 17.15 5.26 -0.46
N PRO A 88 15.85 5.08 -0.76
CA PRO A 88 15.04 6.09 -1.44
C PRO A 88 14.97 7.37 -0.62
N THR A 89 15.11 8.52 -1.28
CA THR A 89 14.86 9.82 -0.65
C THR A 89 13.36 10.05 -0.45
N LYS A 90 13.00 10.72 0.65
CA LYS A 90 11.59 11.09 0.87
C LYS A 90 11.18 12.11 -0.19
N PRO A 91 9.99 11.97 -0.82
CA PRO A 91 9.46 13.00 -1.70
C PRO A 91 9.30 14.31 -0.90
N GLY A 92 9.97 15.39 -1.36
CA GLY A 92 9.94 16.71 -0.71
C GLY A 92 11.28 17.23 -0.14
N ASN A 93 12.37 16.46 -0.22
CA ASN A 93 13.73 16.91 0.15
C ASN A 93 14.60 17.18 -1.09
N LEU A 94 14.14 18.06 -1.98
CA LEU A 94 14.91 18.63 -3.09
C LEU A 94 15.11 20.12 -2.83
#